data_AF-A0A0P1HCX6-F1
#
_entry.id   AF-A0A0P1HCX6-F1
#
_cell.length_a   1.000
_cell.length_b   1.000
_cell.length_c   1.000
_cell.angle_alpha   90.00
_cell.angle_beta   90.00
_cell.angle_gamma   90.00
#
_symmetry.space_group_name_H-M   'P 1'
#
loop_
_entity.id
_entity.type
_entity.pdbx_description
1 polymer ?
#
loop_
_entity_poly.entity_id
_entity_poly.type
_entity_poly.pdbx_seq_one_letter_code
_entity_poly.pdbx_strand_id
1 'polypeptide(L)'
;MEFLSVIAAAAAAFVLGAVYYGALAKPWVEASGVECDETGKPKGGQSPMIFAMAFVLQLIVAGMMRHVFSLSGIETLGAGLIGGAGIGLFFISPWIALNNMYGMRPVKLTLIDGGYATLACAAAGLVLTLF
;
A
#
# COMPACT_ATOMS: atom_id res chain seq x y z
N MET A 1 -9.01 -1.34 -21.93
CA MET A 1 -8.74 -0.19 -21.04
C MET A 1 -8.76 -0.64 -19.58
N GLU A 2 -9.80 -1.35 -19.14
CA GLU A 2 -9.92 -1.93 -17.78
C GLU A 2 -8.64 -2.61 -17.26
N PHE A 3 -8.11 -3.62 -17.94
CA PHE A 3 -6.90 -4.34 -17.48
C PHE A 3 -5.67 -3.44 -17.40
N LEU A 4 -5.53 -2.48 -18.32
CA LEU A 4 -4.42 -1.54 -18.33
C LEU A 4 -4.52 -0.55 -17.14
N SER A 5 -5.73 -0.12 -16.78
CA SER A 5 -5.94 0.75 -15.62
C SER A 5 -5.54 0.07 -14.31
N VAL A 6 -5.83 -1.24 -14.17
CA VAL A 6 -5.46 -2.03 -13.00
C VAL A 6 -3.94 -2.15 -12.88
N ILE A 7 -3.27 -2.44 -14.00
CA ILE A 7 -1.80 -2.53 -14.03
C ILE A 7 -1.18 -1.16 -13.71
N ALA A 8 -1.69 -0.08 -14.29
CA ALA A 8 -1.22 1.27 -14.03
C ALA A 8 -1.43 1.69 -12.57
N ALA A 9 -2.58 1.36 -11.98
CA ALA A 9 -2.89 1.65 -10.58
C ALA A 9 -1.99 0.88 -9.62
N ALA A 10 -1.74 -0.41 -9.90
CA ALA A 10 -0.80 -1.22 -9.15
C ALA A 10 0.63 -0.66 -9.24
N ALA A 11 1.06 -0.22 -10.43
CA ALA A 11 2.37 0.43 -10.61
C ALA A 11 2.47 1.75 -9.84
N ALA A 12 1.44 2.58 -9.85
CA ALA A 12 1.39 3.81 -9.08
C ALA A 12 1.51 3.54 -7.56
N ALA A 13 0.73 2.59 -7.04
CA ALA A 13 0.79 2.20 -5.64
C ALA A 13 2.15 1.59 -5.26
N PHE A 14 2.75 0.78 -6.14
CA PHE A 14 4.05 0.16 -5.92
C PHE A 14 5.19 1.19 -5.88
N VAL A 15 5.23 2.12 -6.83
CA VAL A 15 6.20 3.22 -6.85
C VAL A 15 6.02 4.12 -5.63
N LEU A 16 4.76 4.44 -5.26
CA LEU A 16 4.47 5.20 -4.05
C LEU A 16 5.00 4.47 -2.81
N GLY A 17 4.84 3.15 -2.73
CA GLY A 17 5.41 2.34 -1.64
C GLY A 17 6.92 2.43 -1.56
N ALA A 18 7.62 2.32 -2.69
CA ALA A 18 9.08 2.46 -2.72
C ALA A 18 9.53 3.85 -2.22
N VAL A 19 8.85 4.91 -2.64
CA VAL A 19 9.14 6.29 -2.19
C VAL A 19 8.81 6.47 -0.70
N TYR A 20 7.65 6.02 -0.26
CA TYR A 20 7.16 6.18 1.11
C TYR A 20 8.04 5.45 2.13
N TYR A 21 8.30 4.16 1.90
CA TYR A 21 9.17 3.37 2.77
C TYR A 21 10.65 3.77 2.64
N GLY A 22 11.08 4.27 1.47
CA GLY A 22 12.40 4.89 1.32
C GLY A 22 12.56 6.13 2.20
N ALA A 23 11.58 7.03 2.18
CA ALA A 23 11.58 8.25 2.99
C ALA A 23 11.47 7.97 4.51
N LEU A 24 10.71 6.95 4.89
CA LEU A 24 10.49 6.54 6.28
C LEU A 24 11.35 5.33 6.71
N ALA A 25 12.43 5.04 5.98
CA ALA A 25 13.23 3.83 6.20
C ALA A 25 13.72 3.71 7.66
N LYS A 26 14.30 4.77 8.22
CA LYS A 26 14.81 4.78 9.61
C LYS A 26 13.71 4.49 10.65
N PRO A 27 12.61 5.28 10.73
CA PRO A 27 11.57 5.00 11.71
C PRO A 27 10.83 3.68 11.46
N TRP A 28 10.77 3.19 10.21
CA TRP A 28 10.22 1.89 9.89
C TRP A 28 11.12 0.74 10.37
N VAL A 29 12.43 0.80 10.15
CA VAL A 29 13.39 -0.22 10.65
C VAL A 29 13.29 -0.33 12.17
N GLU A 30 13.31 0.80 12.87
CA GLU A 30 13.18 0.86 14.33
C GLU A 30 11.86 0.23 14.82
N ALA A 31 10.73 0.55 14.17
CA ALA A 31 9.41 0.08 14.58
C ALA A 31 9.13 -1.38 14.17
N SER A 32 9.66 -1.83 13.04
CA SER A 32 9.48 -3.19 12.53
C SER A 32 10.26 -4.22 13.35
N GLY A 33 11.36 -3.81 14.00
CA GLY A 33 12.25 -4.71 14.73
C GLY A 33 12.95 -5.72 13.81
N VAL A 34 13.04 -5.43 12.51
CA VAL A 34 13.78 -6.28 11.57
C VAL A 34 15.26 -6.27 11.92
N GLU A 35 15.89 -7.44 11.95
CA GLU A 35 17.34 -7.52 12.20
C GLU A 35 18.10 -6.72 11.14
N CYS A 36 19.08 -5.94 11.57
CA CYS A 36 19.92 -5.13 10.68
C CYS A 36 21.36 -5.63 10.66
N ASP A 37 22.03 -5.46 9.51
CA ASP A 37 23.46 -5.67 9.35
C ASP A 37 24.28 -4.52 9.96
N GLU A 38 25.60 -4.61 9.88
CA GLU A 38 26.53 -3.59 10.38
C GLU A 38 26.34 -2.21 9.72
N THR A 39 25.68 -2.16 8.56
CA THR A 39 25.37 -0.92 7.83
C THR A 39 24.01 -0.32 8.20
N GLY A 40 23.28 -0.97 9.12
CA GLY A 40 21.95 -0.54 9.56
C GLY A 40 20.84 -0.89 8.55
N LYS A 41 21.10 -1.78 7.59
CA LYS A 41 20.10 -2.25 6.62
C LYS A 41 19.52 -3.58 7.06
N PRO A 42 18.25 -3.90 6.73
CA PRO A 42 17.67 -5.20 7.03
C PRO A 42 18.55 -6.37 6.53
N LYS A 43 18.92 -7.28 7.44
CA LYS A 43 19.70 -8.47 7.12
C LYS A 43 18.97 -9.32 6.09
N GLY A 44 19.71 -9.87 5.13
CA GLY A 44 19.15 -10.64 4.02
C GLY A 44 18.64 -9.79 2.86
N GLY A 45 18.58 -8.45 3.02
CA GLY A 45 18.15 -7.52 1.98
C GLY A 45 16.70 -7.73 1.52
N GLN A 46 16.28 -6.91 0.56
CA GLN A 46 15.03 -7.14 -0.16
C GLN A 46 15.34 -7.89 -1.46
N SER A 47 14.91 -9.15 -1.55
CA SER A 47 15.14 -9.94 -2.76
C SER A 47 14.23 -9.48 -3.90
N PRO A 48 14.67 -9.59 -5.18
CA PRO A 48 13.80 -9.31 -6.34
C PRO A 48 12.46 -10.06 -6.30
N MET A 49 12.45 -11.25 -5.68
CA MET A 49 11.23 -12.05 -5.47
C MET A 49 10.22 -11.36 -4.55
N ILE A 50 10.66 -10.71 -3.46
CA ILE A 50 9.77 -9.96 -2.57
C ILE A 50 9.09 -8.81 -3.33
N PHE A 51 9.84 -8.08 -4.16
CA PHE A 51 9.29 -6.99 -4.97
C PHE A 51 8.29 -7.50 -6.01
N ALA A 52 8.60 -8.61 -6.69
CA ALA A 52 7.68 -9.22 -7.64
C ALA A 52 6.37 -9.67 -6.96
N MET A 53 6.47 -10.32 -5.80
CA MET A 53 5.28 -10.72 -5.02
C MET A 53 4.49 -9.51 -4.52
N ALA A 54 5.17 -8.47 -4.04
CA ALA A 54 4.52 -7.23 -3.60
C ALA A 54 3.77 -6.55 -4.76
N PHE A 55 4.33 -6.55 -5.97
CA PHE A 55 3.63 -6.04 -7.15
C PHE A 55 2.41 -6.88 -7.52
N VAL A 56 2.49 -8.21 -7.42
CA VAL A 56 1.33 -9.10 -7.63
C VAL A 56 0.24 -8.84 -6.60
N LEU A 57 0.59 -8.64 -5.32
CA LEU A 57 -0.38 -8.25 -4.29
C LEU A 57 -1.02 -6.89 -4.60
N GLN A 58 -0.25 -5.93 -5.13
CA GLN A 58 -0.81 -4.65 -5.58
C GLN A 58 -1.79 -4.81 -6.77
N LEU A 59 -1.52 -5.71 -7.71
CA LEU A 59 -2.46 -6.03 -8.79
C LEU A 59 -3.78 -6.59 -8.26
N ILE A 60 -3.72 -7.47 -7.25
CA ILE A 60 -4.91 -8.04 -6.62
C ILE A 60 -5.73 -6.94 -5.95
N VAL A 61 -5.09 -6.07 -5.18
CA VAL A 61 -5.74 -4.93 -4.51
C VAL A 61 -6.37 -3.98 -5.54
N ALA A 62 -5.61 -3.55 -6.55
CA ALA A 62 -6.10 -2.64 -7.58
C ALA A 62 -7.24 -3.26 -8.40
N GLY A 63 -7.17 -4.55 -8.71
CA GLY A 63 -8.23 -5.27 -9.41
C GLY A 63 -9.53 -5.33 -8.61
N MET A 64 -9.44 -5.63 -7.32
CA MET A 64 -10.60 -5.63 -6.42
C MET A 64 -11.18 -4.23 -6.23
N MET A 65 -10.32 -3.21 -6.11
CA MET A 65 -10.76 -1.81 -6.06
C MET A 65 -11.52 -1.42 -7.33
N ARG A 66 -11.02 -1.78 -8.52
CA ARG A 66 -11.72 -1.52 -9.79
C ARG A 66 -13.10 -2.16 -9.81
N HIS A 67 -13.20 -3.41 -9.35
CA HIS A 67 -14.49 -4.10 -9.24
C HIS A 67 -15.46 -3.37 -8.31
N VAL A 68 -15.00 -2.99 -7.11
CA VAL A 68 -15.83 -2.22 -6.14
C VAL A 68 -16.26 -0.87 -6.72
N PHE A 69 -15.35 -0.15 -7.38
CA PHE A 69 -15.64 1.16 -7.96
C PHE A 69 -16.68 1.06 -9.07
N SER A 70 -16.57 0.05 -9.94
CA SER A 70 -17.56 -0.22 -10.99
C SER A 70 -18.94 -0.53 -10.42
N LEU A 71 -19.02 -1.40 -9.39
CA LEU A 71 -20.29 -1.70 -8.72
C LEU A 71 -20.89 -0.49 -7.98
N SER A 72 -20.05 0.44 -7.56
CA SER A 72 -20.45 1.63 -6.78
C SER A 72 -20.67 2.87 -7.66
N GLY A 73 -20.52 2.78 -8.99
CA GLY A 73 -20.66 3.92 -9.90
C GLY A 73 -19.59 5.01 -9.69
N ILE A 74 -18.39 4.65 -9.25
CA ILE A 74 -17.28 5.58 -9.03
C ILE A 74 -16.54 5.79 -10.35
N GLU A 75 -16.81 6.92 -11.01
CA GLU A 75 -16.27 7.22 -12.35
C GLU A 75 -15.41 8.50 -12.39
N THR A 76 -15.47 9.35 -11.36
CA THR A 76 -14.72 10.62 -11.35
C THR A 76 -13.39 10.51 -10.61
N LEU A 77 -12.42 11.35 -10.96
CA LEU A 77 -11.11 11.41 -10.30
C LEU A 77 -11.24 11.68 -8.79
N GLY A 78 -12.08 12.65 -8.40
CA GLY A 78 -12.31 12.98 -7.00
C GLY A 78 -12.93 11.83 -6.23
N ALA A 79 -13.93 11.15 -6.80
CA ALA A 79 -14.56 10.00 -6.16
C ALA A 79 -13.60 8.80 -6.10
N GLY A 80 -12.77 8.56 -7.11
CA GLY A 80 -11.75 7.51 -7.09
C GLY A 80 -10.68 7.74 -6.03
N LEU A 81 -10.18 8.97 -5.89
CA LEU A 81 -9.24 9.36 -4.84
C LEU A 81 -9.83 9.15 -3.45
N ILE A 82 -11.04 9.67 -3.20
CA ILE A 82 -11.71 9.56 -1.89
C ILE A 82 -12.10 8.12 -1.59
N GLY A 83 -12.62 7.39 -2.57
CA GLY A 83 -12.98 5.97 -2.43
C GLY A 83 -11.76 5.11 -2.13
N GLY A 84 -10.65 5.37 -2.82
CA GLY A 84 -9.38 4.68 -2.58
C GLY A 84 -8.79 5.01 -1.21
N ALA A 85 -8.76 6.28 -0.84
CA ALA A 85 -8.36 6.70 0.50
C ALA A 85 -9.24 6.06 1.58
N GLY A 86 -10.55 5.96 1.35
CA GLY A 86 -11.49 5.31 2.25
C GLY A 86 -11.20 3.81 2.44
N ILE A 87 -10.91 3.08 1.36
CA ILE A 87 -10.50 1.67 1.44
C ILE A 87 -9.22 1.53 2.26
N GLY A 88 -8.19 2.32 1.96
CA GLY A 88 -6.91 2.24 2.67
C GLY A 88 -7.02 2.65 4.14
N LEU A 89 -7.75 3.72 4.44
CA LEU A 89 -7.88 4.30 5.79
C LEU A 89 -8.83 3.52 6.69
N PHE A 90 -9.96 3.05 6.16
CA PHE A 90 -11.04 2.47 6.97
C PHE A 90 -11.16 0.94 6.86
N PHE A 91 -10.53 0.29 5.87
CA PHE A 91 -10.48 -1.17 5.80
C PHE A 91 -9.07 -1.70 6.07
N ILE A 92 -8.07 -1.24 5.31
CA ILE A 92 -6.73 -1.83 5.37
C ILE A 92 -5.98 -1.39 6.63
N SER A 93 -5.98 -0.09 6.95
CA SER A 93 -5.27 0.44 8.12
C SER A 93 -5.76 -0.16 9.45
N PRO A 94 -7.07 -0.32 9.71
CA PRO A 94 -7.55 -1.00 10.91
C PRO A 94 -7.17 -2.49 10.92
N TRP A 95 -7.17 -3.16 9.77
CA TRP A 95 -6.74 -4.56 9.68
C TRP A 95 -5.25 -4.73 10.01
N ILE A 96 -4.41 -3.81 9.54
CA ILE A 96 -2.99 -3.73 9.92
C ILE A 96 -2.85 -3.46 11.42
N ALA A 97 -3.65 -2.53 11.97
CA ALA A 97 -3.63 -2.23 13.39
C ALA A 97 -3.94 -3.45 14.27
N LEU A 98 -4.95 -4.25 13.89
CA LEU A 98 -5.27 -5.51 14.55
C LEU A 98 -4.09 -6.49 14.53
N ASN A 99 -3.51 -6.72 13.34
CA ASN A 99 -2.40 -7.65 13.18
C ASN A 99 -1.16 -7.22 13.98
N ASN A 100 -0.83 -5.93 13.94
CA ASN A 100 0.29 -5.38 14.69
C ASN A 100 0.04 -5.42 16.20
N MET A 101 -1.17 -5.09 16.65
CA MET A 101 -1.54 -5.12 18.06
C MET A 101 -1.46 -6.53 18.64
N TYR A 102 -2.04 -7.53 17.96
CA TYR A 102 -1.93 -8.93 18.40
C TYR A 102 -0.50 -9.47 18.30
N GLY A 103 0.29 -8.96 17.36
CA GLY A 103 1.72 -9.23 17.26
C GLY A 103 2.60 -8.45 18.23
N MET A 104 2.00 -7.70 19.19
CA MET A 104 2.70 -6.84 20.15
C MET A 104 3.69 -5.86 19.50
N ARG A 105 3.40 -5.43 18.27
CA ARG A 105 4.20 -4.45 17.52
C ARG A 105 3.88 -3.04 17.99
N PRO A 106 4.85 -2.11 17.94
CA PRO A 106 4.63 -0.74 18.39
C PRO A 106 3.59 -0.04 17.50
N VAL A 107 2.77 0.84 18.10
CA VAL A 107 1.77 1.66 17.39
C VAL A 107 2.39 2.47 16.24
N LYS A 108 3.66 2.87 16.37
CA LYS A 108 4.43 3.54 15.33
C LYS A 108 4.46 2.73 14.01
N LEU A 109 4.57 1.40 14.09
CA LEU A 109 4.55 0.54 12.89
C LEU A 109 3.18 0.61 12.19
N THR A 110 2.10 0.53 12.97
CA THR A 110 0.72 0.68 12.46
C THR A 110 0.49 2.02 11.77
N LEU A 111 1.02 3.12 12.33
CA LEU A 111 0.88 4.44 11.72
C LEU A 111 1.64 4.54 10.38
N ILE A 112 2.83 3.95 10.29
CA ILE A 112 3.63 3.94 9.06
C ILE A 112 2.93 3.07 8.00
N ASP A 113 2.60 1.81 8.34
CA ASP A 113 2.04 0.86 7.37
C ASP A 113 0.59 1.21 6.97
N GLY A 114 -0.22 1.71 7.91
CA GLY A 114 -1.56 2.22 7.63
C GLY A 114 -1.53 3.52 6.82
N GLY A 115 -0.57 4.41 7.11
CA GLY A 115 -0.35 5.63 6.32
C GLY A 115 -0.01 5.30 4.86
N TYR A 116 0.89 4.35 4.64
CA TYR A 116 1.16 3.81 3.31
C TYR A 116 -0.10 3.23 2.66
N ALA A 117 -0.81 2.32 3.34
CA ALA A 117 -2.01 1.69 2.78
C ALA A 117 -3.05 2.71 2.32
N THR A 118 -3.26 3.76 3.12
CA THR A 118 -4.15 4.87 2.79
C THR A 118 -3.71 5.63 1.54
N LEU A 119 -2.45 6.05 1.48
CA LEU A 119 -1.92 6.84 0.36
C LEU A 119 -1.81 6.02 -0.93
N ALA A 120 -1.39 4.77 -0.82
CA ALA A 120 -1.28 3.84 -1.96
C ALA A 120 -2.66 3.55 -2.57
N CYS A 121 -3.67 3.27 -1.75
CA CYS A 121 -5.03 3.08 -2.24
C CYS A 121 -5.64 4.37 -2.78
N ALA A 122 -5.37 5.53 -2.18
CA ALA A 122 -5.80 6.82 -2.73
C ALA A 122 -5.23 7.05 -4.13
N ALA A 123 -3.93 6.85 -4.31
CA ALA A 123 -3.26 6.99 -5.61
C ALA A 123 -3.77 5.97 -6.63
N ALA A 124 -3.88 4.69 -6.23
CA ALA A 124 -4.46 3.64 -7.09
C ALA A 124 -5.89 3.98 -7.50
N GLY A 125 -6.71 4.46 -6.56
CA GLY A 125 -8.10 4.84 -6.82
C GLY A 125 -8.23 5.99 -7.81
N LEU A 126 -7.35 6.99 -7.71
CA LEU A 126 -7.26 8.07 -8.70
C LEU A 126 -6.86 7.53 -10.07
N VAL A 127 -5.86 6.65 -10.15
CA VAL A 127 -5.39 6.08 -11.43
C VAL A 127 -6.46 5.19 -12.08
N LEU A 128 -7.21 4.43 -11.29
CA LEU A 128 -8.30 3.60 -11.78
C LEU A 128 -9.43 4.41 -12.44
N THR A 129 -9.58 5.69 -12.12
CA THR A 129 -10.61 6.58 -12.69
C THR A 129 -10.06 7.56 -13.73
N LEU A 130 -8.81 7.38 -14.19
CA LEU A 130 -8.23 8.22 -15.26
C LEU A 130 -8.72 7.86 -16.67
N PHE A 131 -9.01 6.58 -16.95
CA PHE A 131 -9.33 6.07 -18.29
C PHE A 131 -10.00 4.69 -18.30
#